data_AF-A0A7K0L8J4-F1
#
_entry.id   AF-A0A7K0L8J4-F1
#
_cell.length_a   1.000
_cell.length_b   1.000
_cell.length_c   1.000
_cell.angle_alpha   90.00
_cell.angle_beta   90.00
_cell.angle_gamma   90.00
#
_symmetry.space_group_name_H-M   'P 1'
#
loop_
_entity.id
_entity.type
_entity.pdbx_description
1 polymer ?
#
loop_
_entity_poly.entity_id
_entity_poly.type
_entity_poly.pdbx_seq_one_letter_code
_entity_poly.pdbx_strand_id
1 'polypeptide(L)'
;QSCDFSYRSSIFKKEPNRYVILDVTFQLRNGEISLPIKYQELANYLGIKLEDRAPISDVRKAVLSLRASKGMLLDANDPNSWSAGSFFVNPILSQEQAAQLPEGAPRWPQSDGRIKTSAAWLMEHAGVKKGEVHAGAHVSSKHVLALVNGGTATAADIAELARNARGRVKEVFGITLEPEVHFVGLTLE
;
A
#
# COMPACT_ATOMS: atom_id res chain seq x y z
N GLN A 1 20.37 -6.77 11.46
CA GLN A 1 19.83 -6.35 12.76
C GLN A 1 19.85 -4.82 12.89
N SER A 2 20.98 -4.15 12.64
CA SER A 2 21.14 -2.69 12.79
C SER A 2 20.19 -1.81 11.95
N CYS A 3 19.69 -2.30 10.80
CA CYS A 3 18.72 -1.55 9.99
C CYS A 3 17.33 -1.43 10.64
N ASP A 4 17.05 -2.23 11.67
CA ASP A 4 15.79 -2.23 12.43
C ASP A 4 14.53 -2.28 11.53
N PHE A 5 14.54 -3.21 10.56
CA PHE A 5 13.45 -3.34 9.58
C PHE A 5 12.15 -3.79 10.24
N SER A 6 11.07 -3.10 9.90
CA SER A 6 9.70 -3.44 10.25
C SER A 6 8.75 -3.02 9.13
N TYR A 7 7.43 -3.19 9.31
CA TYR A 7 6.45 -2.85 8.28
C TYR A 7 6.55 -1.36 7.88
N ARG A 8 7.03 -1.11 6.65
CA ARG A 8 7.21 0.25 6.07
C ARG A 8 8.08 1.18 6.93
N SER A 9 9.02 0.61 7.69
CA SER A 9 9.90 1.35 8.59
C SER A 9 11.27 0.68 8.74
N SER A 10 12.27 1.50 9.04
CA SER A 10 13.67 1.15 9.27
C SER A 10 14.32 2.27 10.07
N ILE A 11 15.55 2.06 10.56
CA ILE A 11 16.34 3.13 11.19
C ILE A 11 16.50 4.35 10.28
N PHE A 12 16.62 4.15 8.96
CA PHE A 12 16.77 5.23 7.99
C PHE A 12 15.53 6.14 7.88
N LYS A 13 14.35 5.61 8.19
CA LYS A 13 13.10 6.39 8.28
C LYS A 13 12.93 7.04 9.65
N LYS A 14 13.38 6.38 10.71
CA LYS A 14 13.32 6.87 12.10
C LYS A 14 14.32 8.01 12.36
N GLU A 15 15.45 8.00 11.65
CA GLU A 15 16.51 9.01 11.72
C GLU A 15 16.66 9.71 10.35
N PRO A 16 15.70 10.58 9.97
CA PRO A 16 15.75 11.26 8.68
C PRO A 16 16.98 12.15 8.57
N ASN A 17 17.53 12.28 7.36
CA ASN A 17 18.72 13.08 7.02
C ASN A 17 20.03 12.67 7.71
N ARG A 18 20.07 11.51 8.40
CA ARG A 18 21.28 11.01 9.07
C ARG A 18 22.16 10.13 8.18
N TYR A 19 21.53 9.35 7.31
CA TYR A 19 22.18 8.30 6.52
C TYR A 19 21.96 8.50 5.02
N VAL A 20 22.94 8.09 4.22
CA VAL A 20 22.83 7.93 2.76
C VAL A 20 23.17 6.47 2.43
N ILE A 21 22.25 5.77 1.76
CA ILE A 21 22.46 4.39 1.34
C ILE A 21 23.35 4.39 0.10
N LEU A 22 24.53 3.76 0.19
CA LEU A 22 25.50 3.68 -0.91
C LEU A 22 25.41 2.38 -1.70
N ASP A 23 25.17 1.26 -1.02
CA ASP A 23 24.92 -0.05 -1.63
C ASP A 23 23.81 -0.79 -0.87
N VAL A 24 23.25 -1.80 -1.53
CA VAL A 24 22.39 -2.80 -0.89
C VAL A 24 22.81 -4.18 -1.36
N THR A 25 23.23 -5.01 -0.40
CA THR A 25 23.59 -6.40 -0.66
C THR A 25 22.45 -7.33 -0.21
N PHE A 26 22.01 -8.22 -1.10
CA PHE A 26 20.99 -9.23 -0.81
C PHE A 26 21.58 -10.63 -0.83
N GLN A 27 21.28 -11.44 0.18
CA GLN A 27 21.55 -12.86 0.15
C GLN A 27 20.33 -13.60 -0.43
N LEU A 28 20.50 -14.21 -1.60
CA LEU A 28 19.44 -14.94 -2.29
C LEU A 28 19.72 -16.45 -2.22
N ARG A 29 18.65 -17.24 -2.13
CA ARG A 29 18.73 -18.69 -2.31
C ARG A 29 18.91 -19.00 -3.81
N ASN A 30 19.79 -19.93 -4.14
CA ASN A 30 19.87 -20.49 -5.48
C ASN A 30 18.74 -21.51 -5.74
N GLY A 31 18.10 -21.43 -6.90
CA GLY A 31 17.03 -22.33 -7.32
C GLY A 31 15.91 -21.62 -8.10
N GLU A 32 15.04 -22.43 -8.70
CA GLU A 32 13.99 -21.94 -9.62
C GLU A 32 12.60 -21.93 -9.00
N ILE A 33 12.47 -22.38 -7.75
CA ILE A 33 11.20 -22.50 -7.03
C ILE A 33 11.11 -21.42 -5.94
N SER A 34 9.95 -20.77 -5.87
CA SER A 34 9.69 -19.67 -4.95
C SER A 34 9.76 -20.09 -3.47
N LEU A 35 9.79 -19.08 -2.61
CA LEU A 35 9.32 -19.23 -1.23
C LEU A 35 7.81 -19.54 -1.22
N PRO A 36 7.27 -20.09 -0.11
CA PRO A 36 5.83 -20.31 0.05
C PRO A 36 5.03 -19.05 -0.27
N ILE A 37 3.99 -19.18 -1.10
CA ILE A 37 3.13 -18.05 -1.48
C ILE A 37 2.18 -17.74 -0.33
N LYS A 38 2.34 -16.55 0.24
CA LYS A 38 1.57 -16.08 1.41
C LYS A 38 0.46 -15.09 1.08
N TYR A 39 0.31 -14.74 -0.20
CA TYR A 39 -0.65 -13.73 -0.64
C TYR A 39 -1.79 -14.38 -1.40
N GLN A 40 -3.01 -14.32 -0.85
CA GLN A 40 -4.16 -15.06 -1.36
C GLN A 40 -4.45 -14.76 -2.84
N GLU A 41 -4.39 -13.49 -3.22
CA GLU A 41 -4.65 -13.08 -4.61
C GLU A 41 -3.60 -13.65 -5.59
N LEU A 42 -2.35 -13.76 -5.16
CA LEU A 42 -1.28 -14.37 -5.98
C LEU A 42 -1.47 -15.88 -6.09
N ALA A 43 -1.84 -16.55 -4.98
CA ALA A 43 -2.15 -17.97 -4.99
C ALA A 43 -3.33 -18.27 -5.92
N ASN A 44 -4.40 -17.47 -5.86
CA ASN A 44 -5.55 -17.55 -6.74
C ASN A 44 -5.15 -17.37 -8.21
N TYR A 45 -4.34 -16.35 -8.53
CA TYR A 45 -3.88 -16.11 -9.90
C TYR A 45 -3.06 -17.28 -10.46
N LEU A 46 -2.24 -17.90 -9.62
CA LEU A 46 -1.42 -19.06 -9.99
C LEU A 46 -2.18 -20.38 -9.98
N GLY A 47 -3.43 -20.41 -9.49
CA GLY A 47 -4.21 -21.65 -9.36
C GLY A 47 -3.66 -22.62 -8.30
N ILE A 48 -2.99 -22.10 -7.26
CA ILE A 48 -2.37 -22.90 -6.18
C ILE A 48 -2.94 -22.51 -4.81
N LYS A 49 -2.66 -23.29 -3.77
CA LYS A 49 -3.07 -22.98 -2.39
C LYS A 49 -2.07 -22.04 -1.73
N LEU A 50 -2.50 -21.39 -0.64
CA LEU A 50 -1.56 -20.69 0.24
C LEU A 50 -0.50 -21.67 0.76
N GLU A 51 0.71 -21.15 0.97
CA GLU A 51 1.92 -21.88 1.35
C GLU A 51 2.49 -22.84 0.28
N ASP A 52 1.81 -23.04 -0.84
CA ASP A 52 2.40 -23.74 -2.00
C ASP A 52 3.54 -22.92 -2.60
N ARG A 53 4.37 -23.58 -3.42
CA ARG A 53 5.47 -22.98 -4.16
C ARG A 53 5.24 -23.13 -5.66
N ALA A 54 5.80 -22.21 -6.44
CA ALA A 54 5.70 -22.23 -7.89
C ALA A 54 7.03 -21.83 -8.55
N PRO A 55 7.22 -22.10 -9.86
CA PRO A 55 8.36 -21.59 -10.61
C PRO A 55 8.47 -20.07 -10.49
N ILE A 56 9.68 -19.56 -10.20
CA ILE A 56 9.94 -18.12 -9.97
C ILE A 56 9.54 -17.29 -11.19
N SER A 57 9.74 -17.82 -12.39
CA SER A 57 9.34 -17.17 -13.65
C SER A 57 7.84 -16.90 -13.69
N ASP A 58 7.03 -17.86 -13.26
CA ASP A 58 5.57 -17.74 -13.27
C ASP A 58 5.07 -16.86 -12.13
N VAL A 59 5.69 -16.96 -10.94
CA VAL A 59 5.45 -16.02 -9.84
C VAL A 59 5.74 -14.58 -10.27
N ARG A 60 6.86 -14.33 -10.97
CA ARG A 60 7.21 -13.01 -11.48
C ARG A 60 6.17 -12.50 -12.47
N LYS A 61 5.77 -13.31 -13.46
CA LYS A 61 4.74 -12.94 -14.44
C LYS A 61 3.43 -12.58 -13.74
N ALA A 62 2.97 -13.44 -12.83
CA ALA A 62 1.76 -13.22 -12.05
C ALA A 62 1.80 -11.92 -11.24
N VAL A 63 2.91 -11.66 -10.53
CA VAL A 63 3.10 -10.41 -9.77
C VAL A 63 3.05 -9.20 -10.68
N LEU A 64 3.72 -9.23 -11.84
CA LEU A 64 3.68 -8.13 -12.81
C LEU A 64 2.26 -7.90 -13.32
N SER A 65 1.53 -8.94 -13.71
CA SER A 65 0.15 -8.82 -14.20
C SER A 65 -0.79 -8.27 -13.11
N LEU A 66 -0.70 -8.76 -11.88
CA LEU A 66 -1.50 -8.26 -10.76
C LEU A 66 -1.19 -6.78 -10.46
N ARG A 67 0.09 -6.37 -10.52
CA ARG A 67 0.47 -4.97 -10.34
C ARG A 67 -0.01 -4.08 -11.48
N ALA A 68 0.09 -4.53 -12.73
CA ALA A 68 -0.40 -3.81 -13.90
C ALA A 68 -1.91 -3.55 -13.83
N SER A 69 -2.67 -4.57 -13.39
CA SER A 69 -4.13 -4.46 -13.21
C SER A 69 -4.54 -3.39 -12.18
N LYS A 70 -3.60 -2.99 -11.31
CA LYS A 70 -3.80 -2.01 -10.23
C LYS A 70 -3.14 -0.65 -10.50
N GLY A 71 -2.53 -0.46 -11.67
CA GLY A 71 -1.75 0.76 -11.98
C GLY A 71 -0.47 0.88 -11.15
N MET A 72 0.05 -0.23 -10.61
CA MET A 72 1.23 -0.25 -9.72
C MET A 72 2.55 -0.54 -10.47
N LEU A 73 2.54 -0.43 -11.80
CA LEU A 73 3.73 -0.46 -12.66
C LEU A 73 3.82 0.87 -13.40
N LEU A 74 5.04 1.38 -13.56
CA LEU A 74 5.27 2.55 -14.39
C LEU A 74 4.96 2.22 -15.85
N ASP A 75 4.04 2.97 -16.43
CA ASP A 75 3.62 2.84 -17.82
C ASP A 75 3.21 4.22 -18.35
N ALA A 76 3.97 4.74 -19.31
CA ALA A 76 3.72 6.06 -19.88
C ALA A 76 2.33 6.19 -20.54
N ASN A 77 1.70 5.06 -20.90
CA ASN A 77 0.38 5.04 -21.53
C ASN A 77 -0.76 4.78 -20.54
N ASP A 78 -0.47 4.57 -19.25
CA ASP A 78 -1.46 4.42 -18.20
C ASP A 78 -1.38 5.60 -17.22
N PRO A 79 -2.32 6.55 -17.27
CA PRO A 79 -2.37 7.65 -16.31
C PRO A 79 -2.45 7.17 -14.85
N ASN A 80 -3.00 5.98 -14.57
CA ASN A 80 -3.02 5.44 -13.20
C ASN A 80 -1.63 5.15 -12.63
N SER A 81 -0.62 5.05 -13.49
CA SER A 81 0.77 4.88 -13.06
C SER A 81 1.44 6.19 -12.61
N TRP A 82 0.81 7.35 -12.84
CA TRP A 82 1.31 8.67 -12.42
C TRP A 82 1.00 8.92 -10.94
N SER A 83 1.45 8.00 -10.10
CA SER A 83 1.24 7.98 -8.65
C SER A 83 2.54 7.65 -7.92
N ALA A 84 2.54 7.87 -6.61
CA ALA A 84 3.59 7.37 -5.72
C ALA A 84 3.27 5.97 -5.17
N GLY A 85 2.45 5.17 -5.88
CA GLY A 85 1.97 3.87 -5.42
C GLY A 85 0.85 3.99 -4.38
N SER A 86 0.84 3.08 -3.39
CA SER A 86 -0.13 3.15 -2.30
C SER A 86 0.20 4.35 -1.40
N PHE A 87 -0.73 5.29 -1.29
CA PHE A 87 -0.52 6.54 -0.59
C PHE A 87 -0.52 6.37 0.94
N PHE A 88 -1.30 5.43 1.45
CA PHE A 88 -1.42 5.12 2.87
C PHE A 88 -0.93 3.71 3.16
N VAL A 89 -0.29 3.53 4.32
CA VAL A 89 0.05 2.19 4.84
C VAL A 89 -1.20 1.51 5.41
N ASN A 90 -1.17 0.18 5.46
CA ASN A 90 -2.20 -0.58 6.16
C ASN A 90 -2.08 -0.34 7.67
N PRO A 91 -3.14 0.14 8.36
CA PRO A 91 -3.06 0.44 9.78
C PRO A 91 -2.90 -0.85 10.60
N ILE A 92 -2.12 -0.76 11.67
CA ILE A 92 -1.93 -1.81 12.67
C ILE A 92 -2.64 -1.35 13.94
N LEU A 93 -3.70 -2.06 14.32
CA LEU A 93 -4.64 -1.69 15.37
C LEU A 93 -4.42 -2.52 16.64
N SER A 94 -4.81 -1.96 17.79
CA SER A 94 -4.98 -2.75 19.01
C SER A 94 -6.11 -3.78 18.84
N GLN A 95 -6.21 -4.75 19.76
CA GLN A 95 -7.30 -5.73 19.70
C GLN A 95 -8.66 -5.07 19.89
N GLU A 96 -8.75 -4.08 20.78
CA GLU A 96 -9.97 -3.32 21.07
C GLU A 96 -10.43 -2.55 19.82
N GLN A 97 -9.50 -1.86 19.15
CA GLN A 97 -9.79 -1.14 17.90
C GLN A 97 -10.21 -2.10 16.78
N ALA A 98 -9.53 -3.24 16.64
CA ALA A 98 -9.83 -4.22 15.61
C ALA A 98 -11.17 -4.95 15.85
N ALA A 99 -11.63 -5.05 17.09
CA ALA A 99 -12.94 -5.57 17.45
C ALA A 99 -14.08 -4.65 16.98
N GLN A 100 -13.82 -3.34 16.83
CA GLN A 100 -14.79 -2.37 16.30
C GLN A 100 -14.83 -2.34 14.77
N LEU A 101 -13.93 -3.05 14.08
CA LEU A 101 -13.99 -3.13 12.62
C LEU A 101 -15.29 -3.83 12.21
N PRO A 102 -15.95 -3.37 11.14
CA PRO A 102 -17.15 -4.02 10.61
C PRO A 102 -16.86 -5.44 10.10
N GLU A 103 -17.94 -6.19 9.86
CA GLU A 103 -17.87 -7.47 9.17
C GLU A 103 -17.26 -7.30 7.77
N GLY A 104 -16.48 -8.28 7.32
CA GLY A 104 -15.80 -8.25 6.02
C GLY A 104 -14.49 -7.44 5.96
N ALA A 105 -14.21 -6.58 6.95
CA ALA A 105 -12.91 -5.92 7.03
C ALA A 105 -11.77 -6.95 7.19
N PRO A 106 -10.73 -6.93 6.33
CA PRO A 106 -9.61 -7.86 6.44
C PRO A 106 -8.90 -7.73 7.78
N ARG A 107 -8.63 -8.87 8.43
CA ARG A 107 -7.90 -8.92 9.70
C ARG A 107 -6.71 -9.85 9.55
N TRP A 108 -5.51 -9.30 9.65
CA TRP A 108 -4.27 -10.05 9.62
C TRP A 108 -3.58 -9.95 10.99
N PRO A 109 -3.67 -10.99 11.83
CA PRO A 109 -2.99 -11.02 13.12
C PRO A 109 -1.48 -10.82 12.97
N GLN A 110 -0.90 -10.01 13.83
CA GLN A 110 0.54 -9.80 13.95
C GLN A 110 1.08 -10.60 15.14
N SER A 111 2.39 -10.86 15.16
CA SER A 111 3.02 -11.67 16.21
C SER A 111 2.99 -11.03 17.61
N ASP A 112 2.78 -9.72 17.69
CA ASP A 112 2.68 -8.94 18.94
C ASP A 112 1.22 -8.80 19.44
N GLY A 113 0.29 -9.56 18.86
CA GLY A 113 -1.13 -9.54 19.23
C GLY A 113 -1.94 -8.39 18.64
N ARG A 114 -1.32 -7.47 17.88
CA ARG A 114 -2.03 -6.44 17.12
C ARG A 114 -2.62 -7.01 15.84
N ILE A 115 -3.56 -6.27 15.24
CA ILE A 115 -4.23 -6.69 14.00
C ILE A 115 -3.98 -5.64 12.92
N LYS A 116 -3.38 -6.07 11.81
CA LYS A 116 -3.28 -5.25 10.62
C LYS A 116 -4.56 -5.38 9.79
N THR A 117 -5.10 -4.26 9.30
CA THR A 117 -6.28 -4.24 8.41
C THR A 117 -5.97 -3.53 7.09
N SER A 118 -6.87 -3.61 6.12
CA SER A 118 -6.68 -3.07 4.77
C SER A 118 -7.07 -1.60 4.69
N ALA A 119 -6.11 -0.71 4.44
CA ALA A 119 -6.40 0.71 4.18
C ALA A 119 -7.25 0.89 2.92
N ALA A 120 -7.06 0.05 1.90
CA ALA A 120 -7.87 0.09 0.68
C ALA A 120 -9.35 -0.22 1.00
N TRP A 121 -9.58 -1.27 1.80
CA TRP A 121 -10.92 -1.65 2.22
C TRP A 121 -11.59 -0.53 3.01
N LEU A 122 -10.85 0.07 3.98
CA LEU A 122 -11.34 1.18 4.78
C LEU A 122 -11.68 2.40 3.91
N MET A 123 -10.84 2.76 2.93
CA MET A 123 -11.13 3.89 2.04
C MET A 123 -12.40 3.66 1.21
N GLU A 124 -12.55 2.48 0.59
CA GLU A 124 -13.75 2.14 -0.19
C GLU A 124 -15.01 2.16 0.70
N HIS A 125 -14.94 1.59 1.90
CA HIS A 125 -16.09 1.52 2.82
C HIS A 125 -16.35 2.83 3.58
N ALA A 126 -15.41 3.78 3.56
CA ALA A 126 -15.62 5.17 3.96
C ALA A 126 -16.17 6.05 2.83
N GLY A 127 -16.46 5.47 1.66
CA GLY A 127 -17.05 6.16 0.52
C GLY A 127 -16.06 6.84 -0.41
N VAL A 128 -14.75 6.57 -0.31
CA VAL A 128 -13.77 7.00 -1.32
C VAL A 128 -13.95 6.15 -2.57
N LYS A 129 -14.17 6.79 -3.72
CA LYS A 129 -14.46 6.09 -4.97
C LYS A 129 -13.23 6.04 -5.86
N LYS A 130 -13.00 4.90 -6.51
CA LYS A 130 -12.06 4.82 -7.65
C LYS A 130 -12.48 5.80 -8.73
N GLY A 131 -11.55 6.59 -9.25
CA GLY A 131 -11.82 7.65 -10.23
C GLY A 131 -12.38 8.95 -9.65
N GLU A 132 -12.51 9.08 -8.32
CA GLU A 132 -12.90 10.35 -7.69
C GLU A 132 -11.87 11.44 -8.00
N VAL A 133 -12.35 12.63 -8.36
CA VAL A 133 -11.54 13.77 -8.83
C VAL A 133 -11.57 14.90 -7.80
N HIS A 134 -10.41 15.50 -7.54
CA HIS A 134 -10.25 16.72 -6.76
C HIS A 134 -9.22 17.62 -7.45
N ALA A 135 -9.68 18.73 -8.04
CA ALA A 135 -8.85 19.60 -8.88
C ALA A 135 -8.07 18.78 -9.94
N GLY A 136 -6.74 18.88 -10.01
CA GLY A 136 -5.93 18.10 -10.93
C GLY A 136 -5.62 16.67 -10.47
N ALA A 137 -5.97 16.27 -9.24
CA ALA A 137 -5.63 14.99 -8.62
C ALA A 137 -6.80 14.01 -8.59
N HIS A 138 -6.58 12.73 -8.88
CA HIS A 138 -7.62 11.70 -8.89
C HIS A 138 -7.27 10.51 -7.99
N VAL A 139 -8.27 9.84 -7.45
CA VAL A 139 -8.12 8.46 -6.98
C VAL A 139 -8.04 7.56 -8.21
N SER A 140 -7.04 6.68 -8.29
CA SER A 140 -6.89 5.75 -9.42
C SER A 140 -8.19 4.99 -9.68
N SER A 141 -8.54 4.82 -10.95
CA SER A 141 -9.67 3.99 -11.37
C SER A 141 -9.41 2.49 -11.16
N LYS A 142 -8.15 2.10 -10.97
CA LYS A 142 -7.71 0.71 -10.76
C LYS A 142 -7.55 0.34 -9.30
N HIS A 143 -7.07 1.25 -8.45
CA HIS A 143 -6.79 0.93 -7.05
C HIS A 143 -6.94 2.14 -6.12
N VAL A 144 -7.84 2.05 -5.13
CA VAL A 144 -8.22 3.20 -4.28
C VAL A 144 -7.07 3.81 -3.48
N LEU A 145 -6.03 3.04 -3.14
CA LEU A 145 -4.85 3.57 -2.45
C LEU A 145 -3.94 4.43 -3.32
N ALA A 146 -4.07 4.39 -4.66
CA ALA A 146 -3.22 5.18 -5.53
C ALA A 146 -3.88 6.54 -5.80
N LEU A 147 -3.23 7.61 -5.33
CA LEU A 147 -3.57 8.98 -5.72
C LEU A 147 -2.71 9.38 -6.92
N VAL A 148 -3.37 9.85 -7.96
CA VAL A 148 -2.84 9.97 -9.31
C VAL A 148 -2.84 11.44 -9.72
N ASN A 149 -1.78 11.87 -10.39
CA ASN A 149 -1.77 13.14 -11.10
C ASN A 149 -2.59 13.03 -12.39
N GLY A 150 -3.69 13.79 -12.50
CA GLY A 150 -4.54 13.84 -13.69
C GLY A 150 -3.95 14.61 -14.88
N GLY A 151 -2.70 15.06 -14.78
CA GLY A 151 -1.96 15.83 -15.78
C GLY A 151 -1.68 17.27 -15.36
N THR A 152 -2.50 17.82 -14.47
CA THR A 152 -2.38 19.19 -13.96
C THR A 152 -2.30 19.27 -12.43
N ALA A 153 -2.20 18.13 -11.74
CA ALA A 153 -2.21 18.11 -10.27
C ALA A 153 -1.03 18.90 -9.70
N THR A 154 -1.34 19.79 -8.78
CA THR A 154 -0.34 20.35 -7.88
C THR A 154 -0.10 19.42 -6.69
N ALA A 155 1.01 19.62 -5.98
CA ALA A 155 1.24 18.89 -4.72
C ALA A 155 0.15 19.19 -3.66
N ALA A 156 -0.45 20.39 -3.70
CA ALA A 156 -1.55 20.76 -2.83
C ALA A 156 -2.83 19.98 -3.17
N ASP A 157 -3.14 19.78 -4.45
CA ASP A 157 -4.31 19.02 -4.90
C ASP A 157 -4.23 17.56 -4.40
N ILE A 158 -3.06 16.93 -4.54
CA ILE A 158 -2.82 15.57 -4.05
C ILE A 158 -2.93 15.51 -2.53
N ALA A 159 -2.37 16.50 -1.82
CA ALA A 159 -2.43 16.56 -0.36
C ALA A 159 -3.88 16.74 0.13
N GLU A 160 -4.68 17.59 -0.52
CA GLU A 160 -6.07 17.82 -0.16
C GLU A 160 -6.94 16.58 -0.44
N LEU A 161 -6.76 15.92 -1.60
CA LEU A 161 -7.42 14.64 -1.88
C LEU A 161 -7.08 13.59 -0.81
N ALA A 162 -5.80 13.51 -0.40
CA ALA A 162 -5.37 12.63 0.68
C ALA A 162 -6.01 13.00 2.03
N ARG A 163 -6.07 14.30 2.39
CA ARG A 163 -6.74 14.76 3.62
C ARG A 163 -8.21 14.37 3.62
N ASN A 164 -8.90 14.56 2.49
CA ASN A 164 -10.31 14.21 2.33
C ASN A 164 -10.54 12.70 2.52
N ALA A 165 -9.76 11.86 1.83
CA ALA A 165 -9.82 10.41 1.98
C ALA A 165 -9.53 9.95 3.42
N ARG A 166 -8.47 10.48 4.04
CA ARG A 166 -8.09 10.18 5.43
C ARG A 166 -9.17 10.64 6.41
N GLY A 167 -9.77 11.81 6.17
CA GLY A 167 -10.84 12.38 6.98
C GLY A 167 -12.08 11.49 7.01
N ARG A 168 -12.52 11.01 5.84
CA ARG A 168 -13.66 10.07 5.75
C ARG A 168 -13.39 8.76 6.50
N VAL A 169 -12.20 8.19 6.38
CA VAL A 169 -11.84 6.97 7.13
C VAL A 169 -11.83 7.24 8.63
N LYS A 170 -11.34 8.40 9.06
CA LYS A 170 -11.35 8.81 10.47
C LYS A 170 -12.76 8.99 11.00
N GLU A 171 -13.65 9.62 10.24
CA GLU A 171 -15.05 9.84 10.59
C GLU A 171 -15.83 8.53 10.72
N VAL A 172 -15.68 7.63 9.74
CA VAL A 172 -16.45 6.37 9.69
C VAL A 172 -15.92 5.31 10.66
N PHE A 173 -14.60 5.19 10.80
CA PHE A 173 -13.97 4.08 11.54
C PHE A 173 -13.19 4.52 12.78
N GLY A 174 -13.03 5.81 13.03
CA GLY A 174 -12.16 6.31 14.09
C GLY A 174 -10.66 6.06 13.83
N ILE A 175 -10.28 5.55 12.66
CA ILE A 175 -8.90 5.18 12.29
C ILE A 175 -8.26 6.33 11.48
N THR A 176 -7.11 6.80 11.92
CA THR A 176 -6.32 7.77 11.15
C THR A 176 -5.36 7.00 10.23
N LEU A 177 -5.49 7.17 8.91
CA LEU A 177 -4.52 6.58 7.97
C LEU A 177 -3.21 7.37 7.96
N GLU A 178 -2.10 6.64 8.04
CA GLU A 178 -0.76 7.22 7.95
C GLU A 178 -0.26 7.19 6.50
N PRO A 179 0.29 8.29 5.97
CA PRO A 179 0.87 8.30 4.63
C PRO A 179 2.11 7.40 4.56
N GLU A 180 2.21 6.60 3.49
CA GLU A 180 3.42 5.86 3.13
C GLU A 180 4.43 6.78 2.43
N VAL A 181 3.92 7.73 1.64
CA VAL A 181 4.71 8.70 0.89
C VAL A 181 5.40 9.71 1.79
N HIS A 182 6.55 10.22 1.34
CA HIS A 182 7.27 11.27 2.04
C HIS A 182 6.86 12.65 1.50
N PHE A 183 6.40 13.53 2.38
CA PHE A 183 6.08 14.90 2.02
C PHE A 183 7.32 15.80 2.11
N VAL A 184 7.48 16.70 1.15
CA VAL A 184 8.54 17.71 1.15
C VAL A 184 7.88 19.08 1.04
N GLY A 185 8.01 19.91 2.08
CA GLY A 185 7.42 21.25 2.12
C GLY A 185 5.89 21.30 2.32
N LEU A 186 5.26 20.18 2.66
CA LEU A 186 3.82 20.05 2.90
C LEU A 186 3.56 19.08 4.07
N THR A 187 2.36 19.15 4.64
CA THR A 187 1.87 18.19 5.64
C THR A 187 0.41 17.82 5.35
N LEU A 188 -0.03 16.66 5.84
CA LEU A 188 -1.44 16.28 5.84
C LEU A 188 -2.18 16.78 7.08
N GLU A 189 -1.49 17.35 8.07
CA GLU A 189 -2.14 18.05 9.18
C GLU A 189 -3.00 19.22 8.68
#